data_AF-A0A139XV50-F1
#
_entry.id   AF-A0A139XV50-F1
#
_cell.length_a   1.000
_cell.length_b   1.000
_cell.length_c   1.000
_cell.angle_alpha   90.00
_cell.angle_beta   90.00
_cell.angle_gamma   90.00
#
_symmetry.space_group_name_H-M   'P 1'
#
loop_
_entity.id
_entity.type
_entity.pdbx_description
1 polymer ?
#
loop_
_entity_poly.entity_id
_entity_poly.type
_entity_poly.pdbx_seq_one_letter_code
_entity_poly.pdbx_strand_id
1 'polypeptide(L)'
;SLCPLSISCWPSVAANGVTLTVEVEATEPSRTLHDVHFSFTCPSSVPHQILRVEGGETQHDGLSIHWRLPEMSVSGLSAATLEFFAATSVTTVLPFSVEMHSKESICDFDVLECFHMEKAEPIAYALTRRTDYMLTVRA
;
A
#
# COMPACT_ATOMS: atom_id res chain seq x y z
N SER A 1 -10.57 0.32 -11.91
CA SER A 1 -10.57 -0.79 -10.91
C SER A 1 -10.89 -0.22 -9.52
N LEU A 2 -11.46 -0.97 -8.57
CA LEU A 2 -11.64 -0.50 -7.18
C LEU A 2 -10.32 -0.50 -6.39
N CYS A 3 -9.39 -1.38 -6.76
CA CYS A 3 -8.02 -1.37 -6.24
C CYS A 3 -7.08 -0.86 -7.34
N PRO A 4 -6.39 0.28 -7.14
CA PRO A 4 -5.49 0.88 -8.13
C PRO A 4 -4.08 0.26 -8.15
N LEU A 5 -3.88 -0.82 -7.38
CA LEU A 5 -2.63 -1.52 -7.22
C LEU A 5 -2.87 -3.03 -7.42
N SER A 6 -2.10 -3.67 -8.28
CA SER A 6 -1.98 -5.12 -8.37
C SER A 6 -0.93 -5.59 -7.37
N ILE A 7 -1.21 -6.68 -6.66
CA ILE A 7 -0.30 -7.24 -5.65
C ILE A 7 -0.24 -8.75 -5.88
N SER A 8 0.95 -9.25 -6.16
CA SER A 8 1.25 -10.67 -6.23
C SER A 8 2.16 -11.06 -5.08
N CYS A 9 1.89 -12.20 -4.46
CA CYS A 9 2.67 -12.70 -3.35
C CYS A 9 2.89 -14.21 -3.50
N TRP A 10 4.15 -14.63 -3.45
CA TRP A 10 4.54 -16.04 -3.54
C TRP A 10 5.37 -16.43 -2.33
N PRO A 11 4.80 -17.20 -1.38
CA PRO A 11 5.57 -17.81 -0.30
C PRO A 11 6.30 -19.06 -0.80
N SER A 12 7.60 -19.15 -0.52
CA SER A 12 8.43 -20.33 -0.72
C SER A 12 8.84 -20.89 0.64
N VAL A 13 8.25 -22.03 1.01
CA VAL A 13 8.47 -22.67 2.31
C VAL A 13 9.63 -23.66 2.23
N ALA A 14 10.60 -23.51 3.14
CA ALA A 14 11.73 -24.41 3.32
C ALA A 14 11.78 -24.95 4.75
N ALA A 15 12.67 -25.91 5.00
CA ALA A 15 12.79 -26.55 6.32
C ALA A 15 13.19 -25.57 7.45
N ASN A 16 13.87 -24.48 7.12
CA ASN A 16 14.40 -23.50 8.07
C ASN A 16 13.61 -22.18 8.11
N GLY A 17 12.53 -22.03 7.34
CA GLY A 17 11.75 -20.80 7.29
C GLY A 17 10.98 -20.61 6.00
N VAL A 18 10.57 -19.38 5.74
CA VAL A 18 9.82 -18.97 4.55
C VAL A 18 10.52 -17.79 3.88
N THR A 19 10.65 -17.85 2.56
CA THR A 19 10.95 -16.69 1.73
C THR A 19 9.65 -16.16 1.15
N LEU A 20 9.36 -14.87 1.34
CA LEU A 20 8.20 -14.21 0.79
C LEU A 20 8.64 -13.25 -0.32
N THR A 21 8.16 -13.48 -1.54
CA THR A 21 8.32 -12.54 -2.66
C THR A 21 7.01 -11.80 -2.86
N VAL A 22 7.06 -10.47 -2.89
CA VAL A 22 5.93 -9.58 -3.12
C VAL A 22 6.26 -8.67 -4.29
N GLU A 23 5.42 -8.69 -5.32
CA GLU A 23 5.50 -7.80 -6.48
C GLU A 23 4.25 -6.95 -6.53
N VAL A 24 4.43 -5.66 -6.80
CA VAL A 24 3.34 -4.69 -6.86
C VAL A 24 3.42 -3.89 -8.16
N GLU A 25 2.27 -3.55 -8.72
CA GLU A 25 2.15 -2.77 -9.94
C GLU A 25 1.00 -1.76 -9.84
N ALA A 26 1.25 -0.49 -10.15
CA ALA A 26 0.22 0.52 -10.29
C ALA A 26 -0.60 0.26 -11.56
N THR A 27 -1.91 0.11 -11.44
CA THR A 27 -2.77 -0.31 -12.56
C THR A 27 -3.64 0.80 -13.13
N GLU A 28 -3.74 1.94 -12.45
CA GLU A 28 -4.69 3.00 -12.77
C GLU A 28 -3.93 4.30 -13.16
N PRO A 29 -3.86 4.67 -14.45
CA PRO A 29 -3.09 5.81 -14.92
C PRO A 29 -3.56 7.16 -14.38
N SER A 30 -4.83 7.24 -13.97
CA SER A 30 -5.47 8.44 -13.45
C SER A 30 -5.17 8.69 -11.97
N ARG A 31 -4.45 7.80 -11.29
CA ARG A 31 -4.23 7.86 -9.84
C ARG A 31 -2.76 7.86 -9.49
N THR A 32 -2.45 8.67 -8.48
CA THR A 32 -1.17 8.62 -7.78
C THR A 32 -1.43 8.11 -6.36
N LEU A 33 -0.76 7.03 -5.99
CA LEU A 33 -0.86 6.40 -4.67
C LEU A 33 0.26 6.92 -3.80
N HIS A 34 -0.10 7.43 -2.63
CA HIS A 34 0.83 7.99 -1.66
C HIS A 34 0.91 7.10 -0.42
N ASP A 35 2.10 7.09 0.18
CA ASP A 35 2.41 6.35 1.41
C ASP A 35 1.98 4.88 1.33
N VAL A 36 2.36 4.19 0.24
CA VAL A 36 2.05 2.76 0.06
C VAL A 36 2.86 1.97 1.06
N HIS A 37 2.20 1.44 2.08
CA HIS A 37 2.80 0.82 3.25
C HIS A 37 2.34 -0.62 3.40
N PHE A 38 3.29 -1.54 3.27
CA PHE A 38 3.13 -2.96 3.54
C PHE A 38 3.61 -3.25 4.96
N SER A 39 2.84 -4.05 5.73
CA SER A 39 3.22 -4.45 7.09
C SER A 39 3.09 -5.96 7.28
N PHE A 40 4.24 -6.63 7.41
CA PHE A 40 4.37 -8.07 7.59
C PHE A 40 4.70 -8.38 9.05
N THR A 41 3.88 -9.20 9.71
CA THR A 41 4.19 -9.63 11.08
C THR A 41 5.45 -10.50 11.09
N CYS A 42 6.48 -10.07 11.82
CA CYS A 42 7.74 -10.80 11.97
C CYS A 42 8.43 -10.31 13.26
N PRO A 43 8.15 -10.93 14.43
CA PRO A 43 8.71 -10.49 15.70
C PRO A 43 10.26 -10.47 15.69
N SER A 44 10.89 -9.55 16.42
CA SER A 44 12.36 -9.42 16.46
C SER A 44 13.11 -10.67 16.95
N SER A 45 12.42 -11.57 17.67
CA SER A 45 12.95 -12.88 18.05
C SER A 45 13.10 -13.85 16.88
N VAL A 46 12.48 -13.55 15.73
CA VAL A 46 12.57 -14.34 14.49
C VAL A 46 13.72 -13.80 13.65
N PRO A 47 14.78 -14.60 13.39
CA PRO A 47 15.80 -14.25 12.42
C PRO A 47 15.18 -14.00 11.05
N HIS A 48 15.48 -12.84 10.46
CA HIS A 48 14.97 -12.45 9.14
C HIS A 48 16.05 -11.70 8.36
N GLN A 49 15.90 -11.66 7.04
CA GLN A 49 16.81 -10.99 6.13
C GLN A 49 16.04 -10.46 4.92
N ILE A 50 16.25 -9.18 4.58
CA ILE A 50 15.82 -8.63 3.29
C ILE A 50 16.76 -9.18 2.22
N LEU A 51 16.22 -9.91 1.25
CA LEU A 51 16.96 -10.53 0.15
C LEU A 51 17.02 -9.61 -1.07
N ARG A 52 15.91 -8.93 -1.38
CA ARG A 52 15.79 -7.99 -2.49
C ARG A 52 14.82 -6.88 -2.11
N VAL A 53 15.15 -5.65 -2.48
CA VAL A 53 14.22 -4.52 -2.46
C VAL A 53 14.44 -3.69 -3.71
N GLU A 54 13.39 -3.53 -4.49
CA GLU A 54 13.34 -2.67 -5.67
C GLU A 54 12.20 -1.69 -5.50
N GLY A 55 12.55 -0.43 -5.25
CA GLY A 55 11.59 0.61 -4.88
C GLY A 55 11.31 0.65 -3.38
N GLY A 56 11.12 1.87 -2.87
CA GLY A 56 10.79 2.11 -1.47
C GLY A 56 11.93 1.75 -0.49
N GLU A 57 11.57 1.71 0.79
CA GLU A 57 12.48 1.44 1.90
C GLU A 57 11.88 0.42 2.87
N THR A 58 12.74 -0.32 3.56
CA THR A 58 12.33 -1.29 4.58
C THR A 58 12.75 -0.86 5.97
N GLN A 59 11.92 -1.17 6.96
CA GLN A 59 12.18 -0.89 8.38
C GLN A 59 11.59 -2.00 9.24
N HIS A 60 12.24 -2.35 10.34
CA HIS A 60 11.67 -3.23 11.36
C HIS A 60 11.35 -2.44 12.63
N ASP A 61 10.16 -2.61 13.21
CA ASP A 61 9.71 -1.89 14.42
C ASP A 61 9.77 -2.72 15.71
N GLY A 62 10.32 -3.94 15.64
CA GLY A 62 10.33 -4.92 16.72
C GLY A 62 9.26 -6.00 16.61
N LEU A 63 8.16 -5.74 15.91
CA LEU A 63 7.06 -6.69 15.68
C LEU A 63 6.86 -7.02 14.20
N SER A 64 7.08 -6.04 13.32
CA SER A 64 6.75 -6.11 11.90
C SER A 64 7.91 -5.63 11.03
N ILE A 65 8.01 -6.23 9.85
CA ILE A 65 8.76 -5.66 8.73
C ILE A 65 7.80 -4.74 7.99
N HIS A 66 8.21 -3.49 7.80
CA HIS A 66 7.52 -2.51 6.98
C HIS A 66 8.26 -2.33 5.67
N TRP A 67 7.51 -2.23 4.58
CA TRP A 67 8.01 -1.77 3.29
C TRP A 67 7.17 -0.59 2.84
N ARG A 68 7.82 0.55 2.59
CA ARG A 68 7.16 1.83 2.30
C ARG A 68 7.62 2.38 0.97
N LEU A 69 6.67 2.66 0.10
CA LEU A 69 6.88 3.38 -1.14
C LEU A 69 6.21 4.76 -1.01
N PRO A 70 6.97 5.87 -1.03
CA PRO A 70 6.40 7.20 -0.84
C PRO A 70 5.31 7.53 -1.86
N GLU A 71 5.53 7.08 -3.10
CA GLU A 71 4.60 7.31 -4.20
C GLU A 71 4.68 6.18 -5.24
N MET A 72 3.53 5.76 -5.77
CA MET A 72 3.41 4.85 -6.92
C MET A 72 2.39 5.38 -7.93
N SER A 73 2.71 5.28 -9.21
CA SER A 73 1.82 5.66 -10.31
C SER A 73 2.28 5.01 -11.62
N VAL A 74 1.40 4.91 -12.61
CA VAL A 74 1.74 4.32 -13.92
C VAL A 74 2.83 5.12 -14.65
N SER A 75 2.89 6.44 -14.45
CA SER A 75 3.86 7.34 -15.08
C SER A 75 5.16 7.51 -14.29
N GLY A 76 5.20 7.05 -13.04
CA GLY A 76 6.35 7.15 -12.14
C GLY A 76 6.89 5.78 -11.76
N LEU A 77 7.02 5.52 -10.46
CA LEU A 77 7.31 4.18 -9.97
C LEU A 77 6.08 3.28 -10.18
N SER A 78 6.06 2.58 -11.31
CA SER A 78 4.93 1.76 -11.72
C SER A 78 4.98 0.34 -11.16
N ALA A 79 6.16 -0.20 -10.86
CA ALA A 79 6.32 -1.52 -10.28
C ALA A 79 7.42 -1.53 -9.20
N ALA A 80 7.26 -2.40 -8.21
CA ALA A 80 8.21 -2.56 -7.12
C ALA A 80 8.20 -3.99 -6.57
N THR A 81 9.31 -4.43 -5.97
CA THR A 81 9.49 -5.80 -5.49
C THR A 81 10.14 -5.82 -4.13
N LEU A 82 9.60 -6.63 -3.22
CA LEU A 82 10.23 -6.98 -1.95
C LEU A 82 10.39 -8.50 -1.86
N GLU A 83 11.58 -8.94 -1.49
CA GLU A 83 11.85 -10.33 -1.13
C GLU A 83 12.53 -10.37 0.23
N PHE A 84 11.98 -11.14 1.17
CA PHE A 84 12.62 -11.37 2.45
C PHE A 84 12.48 -12.81 2.91
N PHE A 85 13.46 -13.27 3.68
CA PHE A 85 13.43 -14.54 4.39
C PHE A 85 13.09 -14.29 5.86
N ALA A 86 12.30 -15.19 6.46
CA ALA A 86 12.07 -15.25 7.89
C ALA A 86 12.10 -16.71 8.38
N ALA A 87 12.86 -16.96 9.45
CA ALA A 87 12.99 -18.28 10.08
C ALA A 87 11.76 -18.66 10.92
N THR A 88 10.59 -18.69 10.29
CA THR A 88 9.28 -18.95 10.91
C THR A 88 8.33 -19.63 9.92
N SER A 89 7.13 -19.99 10.41
CA SER A 89 6.04 -20.48 9.57
C SER A 89 5.49 -19.36 8.67
N VAL A 90 5.05 -19.72 7.46
CA VAL A 90 4.31 -18.81 6.57
C VAL A 90 3.08 -18.19 7.24
N THR A 91 2.45 -18.89 8.18
CA THR A 91 1.29 -18.41 8.95
C THR A 91 1.62 -17.28 9.92
N THR A 92 2.91 -17.01 10.17
CA THR A 92 3.36 -15.87 10.98
C THR A 92 3.43 -14.60 10.15
N VAL A 93 3.87 -14.70 8.89
CA VAL A 93 4.08 -13.56 7.99
C VAL A 93 2.89 -13.24 7.10
N LEU A 94 1.94 -14.18 6.99
CA LEU A 94 0.65 -14.00 6.32
C LEU A 94 -0.53 -14.12 7.29
N PRO A 95 -1.58 -13.30 7.13
CA PRO A 95 -1.69 -12.22 6.14
C PRO A 95 -0.85 -10.98 6.51
N PHE A 96 -0.59 -10.14 5.52
CA PHE A 96 -0.04 -8.80 5.74
C PHE A 96 -1.03 -7.71 5.31
N SER A 97 -0.89 -6.51 5.88
CA SER A 97 -1.70 -5.35 5.50
C SER A 97 -1.00 -4.50 4.46
N VAL A 98 -1.79 -3.82 3.62
CA VAL A 98 -1.34 -2.77 2.73
C VAL A 98 -2.24 -1.56 2.89
N GLU A 99 -1.64 -0.43 3.22
CA GLU A 99 -2.33 0.85 3.41
C GLU A 99 -1.76 1.87 2.43
N MET A 100 -2.61 2.70 1.84
CA MET A 100 -2.21 3.77 0.92
C MET A 100 -3.36 4.76 0.77
N HIS A 101 -3.09 5.92 0.18
CA HIS A 101 -4.15 6.87 -0.14
C HIS A 101 -3.91 7.59 -1.46
N SER A 102 -4.97 8.14 -2.05
CA SER A 102 -4.92 8.98 -3.25
C SER A 102 -5.72 10.27 -3.03
N LYS A 103 -5.43 11.31 -3.83
CA LYS A 103 -6.17 12.58 -3.77
C LYS A 103 -7.39 12.58 -4.70
N GLU A 104 -7.47 11.60 -5.58
CA GLU A 104 -8.58 11.36 -6.49
C GLU A 104 -9.68 10.57 -5.77
N SER A 105 -10.94 10.96 -5.98
CA SER A 105 -12.10 10.23 -5.48
C SER A 105 -12.27 8.91 -6.24
N ILE A 106 -12.82 7.86 -5.61
CA ILE A 106 -13.21 6.61 -6.31
C ILE A 106 -14.35 6.89 -7.29
N CYS A 107 -15.27 7.77 -6.92
CA CYS A 107 -16.42 8.15 -7.74
C CYS A 107 -16.26 9.59 -8.26
N ASP A 108 -16.79 9.86 -9.43
CA ASP A 108 -16.86 11.22 -9.99
C ASP A 108 -17.95 12.02 -9.26
N PHE A 109 -17.62 12.51 -8.06
CA PHE A 109 -18.45 13.45 -7.32
C PHE A 109 -17.68 14.76 -7.13
N ASP A 110 -18.35 15.86 -7.46
CA ASP A 110 -17.77 17.20 -7.35
C ASP A 110 -18.73 18.18 -6.66
N VAL A 111 -18.14 19.18 -6.01
CA VAL A 111 -18.87 20.34 -5.49
C VAL A 111 -18.95 21.36 -6.62
N LEU A 112 -20.14 21.52 -7.19
CA LEU A 112 -20.34 22.47 -8.29
C LEU A 112 -20.35 23.92 -7.79
N GLU A 113 -21.04 24.17 -6.68
CA GLU A 113 -21.16 25.49 -6.07
C GLU A 113 -21.55 25.41 -4.59
N CYS A 114 -21.21 26.46 -3.85
CA CYS A 114 -21.68 26.71 -2.48
C CYS A 114 -22.34 28.09 -2.47
N PHE A 115 -23.57 28.20 -1.98
CA PHE A 115 -24.30 29.47 -1.95
C PHE A 115 -25.14 29.65 -0.68
N HIS A 116 -25.40 30.91 -0.33
CA HIS A 116 -26.26 31.28 0.79
C HIS A 116 -27.72 30.98 0.44
N MET A 117 -28.38 30.13 1.24
CA MET A 117 -29.71 29.58 0.93
C MET A 117 -30.77 30.65 0.64
N GLU A 118 -30.78 31.75 1.41
CA GLU A 118 -31.79 32.82 1.24
C GLU A 118 -31.43 33.86 0.18
N LYS A 119 -30.14 34.13 -0.04
CA LYS A 119 -29.66 35.23 -0.89
C LYS A 119 -29.20 34.74 -2.26
N ALA A 120 -29.02 33.43 -2.42
CA ALA A 120 -28.39 32.80 -3.58
C ALA A 120 -26.99 33.38 -3.90
N GLU A 121 -26.31 33.95 -2.91
CA GLU A 121 -24.97 34.54 -3.07
C GLU A 121 -23.89 33.47 -2.96
N PRO A 122 -22.85 33.47 -3.83
CA PRO A 122 -21.75 32.51 -3.74
C PRO A 122 -20.98 32.60 -2.42
N ILE A 123 -20.59 31.45 -1.86
CA ILE A 123 -19.78 31.33 -0.65
C ILE A 123 -18.43 30.71 -1.03
N ALA A 124 -17.34 31.33 -0.56
CA ALA A 124 -16.01 30.77 -0.72
C ALA A 124 -15.85 29.47 0.08
N TYR A 125 -15.27 28.44 -0.52
CA TYR A 125 -15.02 27.16 0.12
C TYR A 125 -13.68 26.57 -0.32
N ALA A 126 -13.19 25.59 0.44
CA ALA A 126 -12.06 24.75 0.07
C ALA A 126 -12.54 23.29 0.02
N LEU A 127 -12.10 22.56 -0.99
CA LEU A 127 -12.40 21.14 -1.16
C LEU A 127 -11.12 20.32 -1.01
N THR A 128 -11.14 19.36 -0.10
CA THR A 128 -10.07 18.36 0.04
C THR A 128 -10.66 16.99 -0.25
N ARG A 129 -9.99 16.24 -1.12
CA ARG A 129 -10.36 14.86 -1.48
C ARG A 129 -9.27 13.92 -1.01
N ARG A 130 -9.71 12.78 -0.47
CA ARG A 130 -8.85 11.69 -0.05
C ARG A 130 -9.60 10.38 -0.19
N THR A 131 -8.95 9.41 -0.80
CA THR A 131 -9.41 8.02 -0.82
C THR A 131 -8.37 7.20 -0.08
N ASP A 132 -8.79 6.52 0.98
CA ASP A 132 -7.93 5.58 1.72
C ASP A 132 -8.21 4.15 1.27
N TYR A 133 -7.15 3.38 1.07
CA TYR A 133 -7.19 1.97 0.70
C TYR A 133 -6.57 1.16 1.83
N MET A 134 -7.33 0.19 2.34
CA MET A 134 -6.87 -0.75 3.35
C MET A 134 -7.09 -2.17 2.83
N LEU A 135 -6.00 -2.88 2.58
CA LEU A 135 -6.02 -4.23 2.01
C LEU A 135 -5.43 -5.22 3.02
N THR A 136 -5.91 -6.45 2.96
CA THR A 136 -5.31 -7.59 3.67
C THR A 136 -5.02 -8.68 2.64
N VAL A 137 -3.74 -9.01 2.45
CA VAL A 137 -3.31 -10.02 1.48
C VAL A 137 -3.21 -11.37 2.20
N ARG A 138 -3.97 -12.35 1.72
CA ARG A 138 -4.04 -13.72 2.25
C ARG A 138 -3.46 -14.70 1.23
N ALA A 139 -2.96 -15.84 1.73
CA ALA A 139 -2.59 -16.99 0.90
C ALA A 139 -3.82 -17.63 0.23
#